data_AF-A0A3C0TF56-F1
#
_entry.id   AF-A0A3C0TF56-F1
#
_cell.length_a   1.000
_cell.length_b   1.000
_cell.length_c   1.000
_cell.angle_alpha   90.00
_cell.angle_beta   90.00
_cell.angle_gamma   90.00
#
_symmetry.space_group_name_H-M   'P 1'
#
loop_
_entity.id
_entity.type
_entity.pdbx_description
1 polymer ?
#
loop_
_entity_poly.entity_id
_entity_poly.type
_entity_poly.pdbx_seq_one_letter_code
_entity_poly.pdbx_strand_id
1 'polypeptide(L)'
;MTKDTGKRKKENILPIILGMLFIASIVVAVLFLSKQTKEKEAQVPSPTPAAVAVDDGKLLDYEKEGIVTLADYKSFKETGDPADTDDWEQMVWDDYLAECKVTAYPDELLSGAVDETRMQYESFAAVNEMTYEDLLESYGMDENTVNEVAKDTVKSRLVAKTIAYREGFSPSDDDKVTYLMKVMDYDEGDKDSLENLLKDYSENYGSRPMDDVYVEMAKELLLKNNPGK
;
A
#
# COMPACT_ATOMS: atom_id res chain seq x y z
N MET A 1 33.15 47.08 -9.39
CA MET A 1 32.02 47.78 -10.05
C MET A 1 31.84 47.10 -11.40
N THR A 2 30.71 46.50 -11.77
CA THR A 2 29.32 46.70 -11.35
C THR A 2 28.50 45.47 -11.79
N LYS A 3 27.43 45.20 -11.03
CA LYS A 3 26.32 44.24 -11.29
C LYS A 3 25.61 44.54 -12.63
N ASP A 4 25.02 43.52 -13.25
CA ASP A 4 23.55 43.34 -13.45
C ASP A 4 23.31 42.04 -14.26
N THR A 5 22.89 40.90 -13.70
CA THR A 5 21.49 40.45 -13.48
C THR A 5 20.47 40.87 -14.54
N GLY A 6 19.94 39.91 -15.32
CA GLY A 6 18.82 40.21 -16.21
C GLY A 6 18.37 39.10 -17.15
N LYS A 7 17.44 38.27 -16.65
CA LYS A 7 16.44 37.48 -17.41
C LYS A 7 16.94 36.33 -18.28
N ARG A 8 16.99 35.13 -17.70
CA ARG A 8 16.57 33.91 -18.43
C ARG A 8 15.11 33.64 -18.11
N LYS A 9 14.30 33.55 -19.17
CA LYS A 9 12.87 33.27 -19.16
C LYS A 9 12.55 32.06 -18.27
N LYS A 10 11.58 32.23 -17.37
CA LYS A 10 10.82 31.14 -16.76
C LYS A 10 9.83 30.64 -17.81
N GLU A 11 10.19 29.60 -18.55
CA GLU A 11 9.25 28.90 -19.43
C GLU A 11 9.43 27.39 -19.17
N ASN A 12 8.44 26.85 -18.46
CA ASN A 12 7.93 25.48 -18.48
C ASN A 12 8.91 24.35 -18.14
N ILE A 13 9.11 24.15 -16.84
CA ILE A 13 9.43 22.84 -16.28
C ILE A 13 8.23 22.52 -15.38
N LEU A 14 7.19 21.93 -15.96
CA LEU A 14 6.19 21.19 -15.18
C LEU A 14 6.97 20.04 -14.55
N PRO A 15 7.13 19.95 -13.22
CA PRO A 15 7.56 18.73 -12.60
C PRO A 15 6.36 17.80 -12.65
N ILE A 16 6.36 16.93 -13.66
CA ILE A 16 5.66 15.64 -13.61
C ILE A 16 6.46 14.81 -12.60
N ILE A 17 6.35 15.19 -11.33
CA ILE A 17 6.86 14.45 -10.18
C ILE A 17 5.69 13.53 -9.80
N LEU A 18 5.72 12.31 -10.34
CA LEU A 18 6.05 11.11 -9.57
C LEU A 18 5.07 10.71 -8.46
N GLY A 19 3.85 11.26 -8.43
CA GLY A 19 2.87 10.91 -7.40
C GLY A 19 2.12 9.58 -7.54
N MET A 20 2.42 8.68 -8.49
CA MET A 20 1.59 7.48 -8.78
C MET A 20 2.31 6.24 -9.29
N LEU A 21 3.29 5.77 -8.54
CA LEU A 21 3.73 4.38 -8.61
C LEU A 21 3.84 3.93 -7.16
N PHE A 22 2.76 3.39 -6.57
CA PHE A 22 2.78 1.97 -6.19
C PHE A 22 1.38 1.39 -5.95
N ILE A 23 0.50 1.47 -6.95
CA ILE A 23 -0.58 0.49 -7.09
C ILE A 23 -0.44 -0.06 -8.51
N ALA A 24 -0.05 -1.33 -8.62
CA ALA A 24 0.11 -2.12 -9.85
C ALA A 24 1.52 -2.24 -10.47
N SER A 25 2.52 -2.69 -9.72
CA SER A 25 3.69 -3.35 -10.35
C SER A 25 3.41 -4.80 -10.82
N ILE A 26 2.20 -5.37 -10.61
CA ILE A 26 1.86 -6.75 -11.07
C ILE A 26 0.62 -6.85 -11.98
N VAL A 27 -0.12 -5.79 -12.32
CA VAL A 27 -1.36 -6.00 -13.11
C VAL A 27 -1.10 -6.18 -14.63
N VAL A 28 -0.05 -5.62 -15.22
CA VAL A 28 0.16 -5.74 -16.68
C VAL A 28 0.74 -7.10 -17.10
N ALA A 29 1.54 -7.76 -16.25
CA ALA A 29 2.11 -9.08 -16.59
C ALA A 29 1.13 -10.25 -16.33
N VAL A 30 0.25 -10.14 -15.32
CA VAL A 30 -0.73 -11.19 -14.99
C VAL A 30 -1.95 -11.15 -15.92
N LEU A 31 -2.33 -10.00 -16.49
CA LEU A 31 -3.41 -9.92 -17.50
C LEU A 31 -3.05 -10.60 -18.83
N PHE A 32 -1.76 -10.76 -19.13
CA PHE A 32 -1.32 -11.51 -20.32
C PHE A 32 -1.32 -13.04 -20.11
N LEU A 33 -1.17 -13.50 -18.86
CA LEU A 33 -1.14 -14.93 -18.51
C LEU A 33 -2.51 -15.49 -18.07
N SER A 34 -3.38 -14.66 -17.50
CA SER A 34 -4.73 -15.06 -17.08
C SER A 34 -5.71 -15.32 -18.24
N LYS A 35 -5.40 -14.84 -19.46
CA LYS A 35 -6.18 -15.16 -20.67
C LYS A 35 -6.15 -16.65 -21.09
N GLN A 36 -5.31 -17.49 -20.46
CA GLN A 36 -5.21 -18.93 -20.78
C GLN A 36 -5.98 -19.87 -19.83
N THR A 37 -6.66 -19.37 -18.79
CA THR A 37 -7.40 -20.26 -17.87
C THR A 37 -8.80 -19.76 -17.61
N LYS A 38 -9.71 -20.06 -18.54
CA LYS A 38 -11.16 -19.92 -18.32
C LYS A 38 -11.70 -21.07 -17.47
N GLU A 39 -12.79 -20.75 -16.76
CA GLU A 39 -13.82 -21.60 -16.13
C GLU A 39 -13.61 -22.05 -14.68
N LYS A 40 -14.31 -21.41 -13.73
CA LYS A 40 -15.59 -21.87 -13.17
C LYS A 40 -16.11 -20.96 -12.04
N GLU A 41 -17.42 -20.69 -12.08
CA GLU A 41 -18.21 -19.99 -11.07
C GLU A 41 -18.11 -20.61 -9.67
N ALA A 42 -18.24 -19.77 -8.63
CA ALA A 42 -19.07 -20.07 -7.45
C ALA A 42 -19.33 -18.80 -6.62
N GLN A 43 -20.56 -18.32 -6.63
CA GLN A 43 -21.09 -17.43 -5.59
C GLN A 43 -21.37 -18.28 -4.35
N VAL A 44 -20.68 -18.03 -3.23
CA VAL A 44 -20.90 -18.73 -1.93
C VAL A 44 -20.68 -17.73 -0.78
N PRO A 45 -21.55 -17.70 0.24
CA PRO A 45 -21.77 -16.56 1.13
C PRO A 45 -20.63 -16.39 2.12
N SER A 46 -20.22 -15.15 2.36
CA SER A 46 -19.28 -14.85 3.44
C SER A 46 -19.99 -15.02 4.78
N PRO A 47 -19.54 -15.89 5.69
CA PRO A 47 -19.88 -15.76 7.09
C PRO A 47 -19.07 -14.56 7.60
N THR A 48 -19.73 -13.42 7.84
CA THR A 48 -19.12 -12.27 8.54
C THR A 48 -18.46 -12.80 9.82
N PRO A 49 -17.12 -12.79 9.96
CA PRO A 49 -16.49 -13.10 11.22
C PRO A 49 -16.93 -12.05 12.24
N ALA A 50 -17.43 -12.51 13.37
CA ALA A 50 -17.98 -11.68 14.43
C ALA A 50 -17.02 -10.54 14.82
N ALA A 51 -17.49 -9.29 14.72
CA ALA A 51 -17.02 -8.09 15.42
C ALA A 51 -15.56 -8.09 15.89
N VAL A 52 -14.61 -8.35 14.98
CA VAL A 52 -13.19 -8.25 15.29
C VAL A 52 -12.84 -6.78 15.41
N ALA A 53 -12.12 -6.38 16.45
CA ALA A 53 -11.66 -5.00 16.59
C ALA A 53 -10.71 -4.66 15.44
N VAL A 54 -11.09 -3.67 14.65
CA VAL A 54 -10.36 -3.22 13.46
C VAL A 54 -9.92 -1.77 13.60
N ASP A 55 -9.80 -1.26 14.82
CA ASP A 55 -9.35 0.11 15.07
C ASP A 55 -7.96 0.35 14.42
N ASP A 56 -7.76 1.53 13.83
CA ASP A 56 -6.46 1.94 13.28
C ASP A 56 -5.39 1.90 14.38
N GLY A 57 -4.24 1.30 14.08
CA GLY A 57 -3.12 1.21 15.01
C GLY A 57 -3.29 0.18 16.14
N LYS A 58 -4.46 -0.45 16.29
CA LYS A 58 -4.67 -1.47 17.31
C LYS A 58 -4.19 -2.83 16.82
N LEU A 59 -3.16 -3.36 17.48
CA LEU A 59 -2.58 -4.65 17.15
C LEU A 59 -3.46 -5.83 17.58
N LEU A 60 -3.56 -6.82 16.70
CA LEU A 60 -4.24 -8.09 16.93
C LEU A 60 -3.52 -9.20 16.17
N ASP A 61 -3.47 -10.40 16.76
CA ASP A 61 -2.96 -11.61 16.11
C ASP A 61 -4.07 -12.23 15.25
N TYR A 62 -4.24 -11.74 14.02
CA TYR A 62 -5.33 -12.20 13.14
C TYR A 62 -5.21 -13.67 12.74
N GLU A 63 -4.05 -14.31 12.93
CA GLU A 63 -3.90 -15.75 12.76
C GLU A 63 -4.49 -16.55 13.93
N LYS A 64 -4.44 -16.03 15.17
CA LYS A 64 -5.18 -16.63 16.30
C LYS A 64 -6.69 -16.52 16.12
N GLU A 65 -7.15 -15.46 15.46
CA GLU A 65 -8.56 -15.27 15.11
C GLU A 65 -8.99 -16.10 13.87
N GLY A 66 -8.06 -16.83 13.25
CA GLY A 66 -8.34 -17.67 12.07
C GLY A 66 -8.63 -16.89 10.79
N ILE A 67 -8.28 -15.59 10.74
CA ILE A 67 -8.50 -14.68 9.61
C ILE A 67 -7.32 -14.71 8.64
N VAL A 68 -6.09 -14.81 9.17
CA VAL A 68 -4.86 -14.87 8.37
C VAL A 68 -4.12 -16.18 8.65
N THR A 69 -3.42 -16.69 7.66
CA THR A 69 -2.33 -17.66 7.86
C THR A 69 -1.05 -17.01 7.37
N LEU A 70 -0.09 -16.81 8.26
CA LEU A 70 1.19 -16.19 7.91
C LEU A 70 2.11 -17.23 7.26
N ALA A 71 2.85 -16.80 6.24
CA ALA A 71 4.08 -17.46 5.87
C ALA A 71 5.17 -17.18 6.91
N ASP A 72 6.24 -17.98 6.93
CA ASP A 72 7.31 -17.83 7.91
C ASP A 72 8.19 -16.61 7.59
N TYR A 73 7.81 -15.44 8.10
CA TYR A 73 8.52 -14.18 7.89
C TYR A 73 9.94 -14.14 8.48
N LYS A 74 10.30 -15.06 9.39
CA LYS A 74 11.65 -15.10 9.98
C LYS A 74 12.63 -15.82 9.08
N SER A 75 12.15 -16.82 8.34
CA SER A 75 12.96 -17.63 7.43
C SER A 75 12.68 -17.33 5.95
N PHE A 76 11.69 -16.48 5.66
CA PHE A 76 11.34 -16.06 4.30
C PHE A 76 12.57 -15.59 3.54
N LYS A 77 12.74 -16.09 2.33
CA LYS A 77 13.79 -15.74 1.38
C LYS A 77 13.09 -15.35 0.10
N GLU A 78 13.34 -14.15 -0.41
CA GLU A 78 12.77 -13.82 -1.71
C GLU A 78 13.37 -14.71 -2.81
N THR A 79 12.60 -14.88 -3.88
CA THR A 79 13.05 -15.60 -5.07
C THR A 79 13.35 -14.60 -6.17
N GLY A 80 14.50 -13.93 -6.09
CA GLY A 80 14.93 -12.94 -7.09
C GLY A 80 16.38 -12.51 -6.89
N ASP A 81 16.96 -11.88 -7.90
CA ASP A 81 18.20 -11.10 -7.71
C ASP A 81 17.74 -9.69 -7.30
N PRO A 82 18.31 -9.04 -6.27
CA PRO A 82 18.10 -7.62 -6.04
C PRO A 82 18.60 -6.88 -7.28
N ALA A 83 17.69 -6.59 -8.20
CA ALA A 83 17.95 -5.63 -9.25
C ALA A 83 18.17 -4.27 -8.57
N ASP A 84 19.03 -3.41 -9.14
CA ASP A 84 19.13 -1.99 -8.79
C ASP A 84 17.80 -1.29 -9.14
N THR A 85 16.74 -1.61 -8.41
CA THR A 85 15.40 -1.07 -8.57
C THR A 85 15.01 -0.42 -7.27
N ASP A 86 14.53 0.81 -7.34
CA ASP A 86 14.01 1.59 -6.20
C ASP A 86 12.81 0.90 -5.50
N ASP A 87 12.31 -0.18 -6.11
CA ASP A 87 11.08 -0.91 -5.81
C ASP A 87 11.30 -2.24 -5.07
N TRP A 88 12.56 -2.57 -4.75
CA TRP A 88 12.95 -3.87 -4.18
C TRP A 88 12.15 -4.25 -2.92
N GLU A 89 11.98 -3.30 -2.01
CA GLU A 89 11.28 -3.52 -0.75
C GLU A 89 9.83 -3.97 -0.96
N GLN A 90 9.12 -3.32 -1.89
CA GLN A 90 7.75 -3.69 -2.21
C GLN A 90 7.70 -5.07 -2.88
N MET A 91 8.65 -5.40 -3.73
CA MET A 91 8.69 -6.71 -4.38
C MET A 91 8.86 -7.86 -3.37
N VAL A 92 9.78 -7.71 -2.40
CA VAL A 92 9.96 -8.68 -1.30
C VAL A 92 8.68 -8.83 -0.48
N TRP A 93 7.98 -7.72 -0.24
CA TRP A 93 6.70 -7.73 0.47
C TRP A 93 5.60 -8.46 -0.31
N ASP A 94 5.47 -8.19 -1.60
CA ASP A 94 4.47 -8.81 -2.46
C ASP A 94 4.68 -10.33 -2.57
N ASP A 95 5.93 -10.77 -2.72
CA ASP A 95 6.30 -12.19 -2.72
C ASP A 95 5.93 -12.86 -1.37
N TYR A 96 6.22 -12.18 -0.25
CA TYR A 96 5.84 -12.68 1.08
C TYR A 96 4.32 -12.75 1.25
N LEU A 97 3.59 -11.71 0.81
CA LEU A 97 2.14 -11.70 0.84
C LEU A 97 1.55 -12.83 0.00
N ALA A 98 2.15 -13.17 -1.15
CA ALA A 98 1.68 -14.28 -1.99
C ALA A 98 1.68 -15.64 -1.26
N GLU A 99 2.60 -15.84 -0.32
CA GLU A 99 2.63 -17.05 0.53
C GLU A 99 1.65 -17.00 1.72
N CYS A 100 1.22 -15.80 2.12
CA CYS A 100 0.21 -15.60 3.15
C CYS A 100 -1.20 -15.83 2.62
N LYS A 101 -2.10 -16.30 3.49
CA LYS A 101 -3.52 -16.55 3.14
C LYS A 101 -4.45 -15.74 4.01
N VAL A 102 -5.52 -15.21 3.41
CA VAL A 102 -6.62 -14.54 4.11
C VAL A 102 -7.87 -15.39 3.90
N THR A 103 -8.51 -15.81 4.98
CA THR A 103 -9.72 -16.63 4.95
C THR A 103 -10.99 -15.79 4.92
N ALA A 104 -10.93 -14.57 5.45
CA ALA A 104 -12.02 -13.60 5.46
C ALA A 104 -11.48 -12.17 5.53
N TYR A 105 -12.22 -11.24 4.93
CA TYR A 105 -11.93 -9.82 4.98
C TYR A 105 -12.96 -9.15 5.90
N PRO A 106 -12.55 -8.53 7.02
CA PRO A 106 -13.48 -7.79 7.87
C PRO A 106 -14.19 -6.68 7.08
N ASP A 107 -15.52 -6.63 7.13
CA ASP A 107 -16.36 -5.76 6.28
C ASP A 107 -15.96 -4.27 6.40
N GLU A 108 -15.67 -3.80 7.61
CA GLU A 108 -15.24 -2.42 7.87
C GLU A 108 -13.86 -2.11 7.26
N LEU A 109 -12.91 -3.06 7.30
CA LEU A 109 -11.61 -2.88 6.64
C LEU A 109 -11.75 -2.85 5.12
N LEU A 110 -12.56 -3.76 4.59
CA LEU A 110 -12.72 -3.89 3.14
C LEU A 110 -13.47 -2.70 2.55
N SER A 111 -14.59 -2.29 3.15
CA SER A 111 -15.33 -1.11 2.70
C SER A 111 -14.48 0.17 2.78
N GLY A 112 -13.76 0.37 3.89
CA GLY A 112 -12.82 1.49 4.01
C GLY A 112 -11.75 1.47 2.93
N ALA A 113 -11.12 0.31 2.67
CA ALA A 113 -10.10 0.20 1.63
C ALA A 113 -10.65 0.42 0.20
N VAL A 114 -11.90 0.04 -0.07
CA VAL A 114 -12.57 0.32 -1.36
C VAL A 114 -12.78 1.82 -1.53
N ASP A 115 -13.27 2.50 -0.49
CA ASP A 115 -13.49 3.96 -0.53
C ASP A 115 -12.15 4.72 -0.67
N GLU A 116 -11.10 4.28 0.04
CA GLU A 116 -9.74 4.82 -0.09
C GLU A 116 -9.19 4.64 -1.51
N THR A 117 -9.30 3.44 -2.07
CA THR A 117 -8.82 3.12 -3.42
C THR A 117 -9.58 3.95 -4.47
N ARG A 118 -10.90 4.08 -4.33
CA ARG A 118 -11.70 4.93 -5.23
C ARG A 118 -11.28 6.39 -5.14
N MET A 119 -11.14 6.94 -3.93
CA MET A 119 -10.71 8.32 -3.71
C MET A 119 -9.35 8.63 -4.35
N GLN A 120 -8.41 7.70 -4.30
CA GLN A 120 -7.09 7.84 -4.95
C GLN A 120 -7.21 7.89 -6.48
N TYR A 121 -7.99 6.98 -7.08
CA TYR A 121 -8.23 7.00 -8.52
C TYR A 121 -9.04 8.22 -8.98
N GLU A 122 -10.03 8.67 -8.22
CA GLU A 122 -10.77 9.91 -8.48
C GLU A 122 -9.84 11.13 -8.43
N SER A 123 -8.96 11.19 -7.43
CA SER A 123 -7.96 12.25 -7.31
C SER A 123 -7.00 12.25 -8.50
N PHE A 124 -6.56 11.07 -8.97
CA PHE A 124 -5.74 10.97 -10.17
C PHE A 124 -6.46 11.44 -11.42
N ALA A 125 -7.69 10.97 -11.61
CA ALA A 125 -8.50 11.33 -12.76
C ALA A 125 -8.68 12.84 -12.81
N ALA A 126 -9.01 13.48 -11.68
CA ALA A 126 -9.18 14.92 -11.57
C ALA A 126 -7.90 15.70 -11.95
N VAL A 127 -6.72 15.25 -11.49
CA VAL A 127 -5.43 15.87 -11.84
C VAL A 127 -5.11 15.75 -13.33
N ASN A 128 -5.58 14.69 -13.99
CA ASN A 128 -5.40 14.47 -15.43
C ASN A 128 -6.56 14.98 -16.28
N GLU A 129 -7.49 15.74 -15.69
CA GLU A 129 -8.68 16.27 -16.36
C GLU A 129 -9.56 15.16 -17.00
N MET A 130 -9.58 13.98 -16.39
CA MET A 130 -10.36 12.80 -16.80
C MET A 130 -11.45 12.49 -15.76
N THR A 131 -12.46 11.73 -16.16
CA THR A 131 -13.38 11.10 -15.20
C THR A 131 -12.76 9.82 -14.63
N TYR A 132 -13.22 9.41 -13.46
CA TYR A 132 -12.82 8.14 -12.84
C TYR A 132 -13.10 6.95 -13.77
N GLU A 133 -14.25 6.94 -14.43
CA GLU A 133 -14.66 5.90 -15.36
C GLU A 133 -13.75 5.86 -16.60
N ASP A 134 -13.46 7.03 -17.20
CA ASP A 134 -12.55 7.12 -18.36
C ASP A 134 -11.13 6.67 -17.99
N LEU A 135 -10.69 7.00 -16.77
CA LEU A 135 -9.41 6.57 -16.25
C LEU A 135 -9.36 5.04 -16.16
N LEU A 136 -10.33 4.40 -15.50
CA LEU A 136 -10.37 2.94 -15.40
C LEU A 136 -10.41 2.27 -16.77
N GLU A 137 -11.27 2.75 -17.67
CA GLU A 137 -11.40 2.22 -19.03
C GLU A 137 -10.07 2.33 -19.81
N SER A 138 -9.34 3.44 -19.66
CA SER A 138 -8.06 3.65 -20.35
C SER A 138 -6.98 2.61 -19.99
N TYR A 139 -7.05 2.05 -18.78
CA TYR A 139 -6.17 0.98 -18.30
C TYR A 139 -6.80 -0.41 -18.45
N GLY A 140 -8.01 -0.53 -19.02
CA GLY A 140 -8.74 -1.78 -19.13
C GLY A 140 -9.19 -2.34 -17.78
N MET A 141 -9.36 -1.47 -16.79
CA MET A 141 -9.81 -1.78 -15.43
C MET A 141 -11.31 -1.58 -15.28
N ASP A 142 -11.87 -2.18 -14.24
CA ASP A 142 -13.26 -2.03 -13.81
C ASP A 142 -13.33 -1.98 -12.28
N GLU A 143 -14.54 -1.83 -11.74
CA GLU A 143 -14.79 -1.83 -10.30
C GLU A 143 -14.36 -3.15 -9.62
N ASN A 144 -14.29 -4.28 -10.34
CA ASN A 144 -13.78 -5.51 -9.75
C ASN A 144 -12.28 -5.38 -9.48
N THR A 145 -11.54 -4.75 -10.39
CA THR A 145 -10.10 -4.48 -10.21
C THR A 145 -9.85 -3.61 -8.97
N VAL A 146 -10.68 -2.59 -8.75
CA VAL A 146 -10.62 -1.73 -7.55
C VAL A 146 -10.87 -2.52 -6.27
N ASN A 147 -11.83 -3.45 -6.29
CA ASN A 147 -12.12 -4.32 -5.15
C ASN A 147 -10.96 -5.30 -4.86
N GLU A 148 -10.28 -5.82 -5.88
CA GLU A 148 -9.11 -6.68 -5.68
C GLU A 148 -7.93 -5.89 -5.09
N VAL A 149 -7.69 -4.66 -5.56
CA VAL A 149 -6.70 -3.75 -4.94
C VAL A 149 -7.03 -3.50 -3.47
N ALA A 150 -8.30 -3.22 -3.15
CA ALA A 150 -8.73 -3.03 -1.77
C ALA A 150 -8.50 -4.29 -0.90
N LYS A 151 -8.71 -5.49 -1.44
CA LYS A 151 -8.40 -6.74 -0.75
C LYS A 151 -6.90 -6.90 -0.50
N ASP A 152 -6.05 -6.54 -1.46
CA ASP A 152 -4.59 -6.60 -1.28
C ASP A 152 -4.13 -5.62 -0.19
N THR A 153 -4.69 -4.41 -0.17
CA THR A 153 -4.48 -3.43 0.92
C THR A 153 -4.88 -3.99 2.28
N VAL A 154 -6.08 -4.58 2.40
CA VAL A 154 -6.53 -5.18 3.67
C VAL A 154 -5.65 -6.37 4.05
N LYS A 155 -5.28 -7.23 3.10
CA LYS A 155 -4.38 -8.36 3.34
C LYS A 155 -3.04 -7.88 3.90
N SER A 156 -2.45 -6.87 3.28
CA SER A 156 -1.21 -6.23 3.73
C SER A 156 -1.32 -5.76 5.18
N ARG A 157 -2.37 -4.99 5.51
CA ARG A 157 -2.62 -4.48 6.88
C ARG A 157 -2.81 -5.61 7.90
N LEU A 158 -3.61 -6.64 7.57
CA LEU A 158 -3.86 -7.77 8.48
C LEU A 158 -2.59 -8.57 8.76
N VAL A 159 -1.79 -8.84 7.72
CA VAL A 159 -0.51 -9.54 7.83
C VAL A 159 0.47 -8.72 8.67
N ALA A 160 0.64 -7.44 8.35
CA ALA A 160 1.55 -6.53 9.06
C ALA A 160 1.19 -6.39 10.54
N LYS A 161 -0.09 -6.18 10.88
CA LYS A 161 -0.56 -6.11 12.27
C LYS A 161 -0.34 -7.41 13.04
N THR A 162 -0.47 -8.55 12.37
CA THR A 162 -0.19 -9.86 12.99
C THR A 162 1.31 -10.01 13.30
N ILE A 163 2.18 -9.61 12.38
CA ILE A 163 3.64 -9.60 12.60
C ILE A 163 4.00 -8.62 13.72
N ALA A 164 3.50 -7.39 13.65
CA ALA A 164 3.74 -6.35 14.64
C ALA A 164 3.29 -6.76 16.05
N TYR A 165 2.14 -7.44 16.17
CA TYR A 165 1.69 -8.02 17.44
C TYR A 165 2.68 -9.05 17.99
N ARG A 166 3.23 -9.93 17.13
CA ARG A 166 4.14 -11.01 17.53
C ARG A 166 5.54 -10.52 17.90
N GLU A 167 6.03 -9.52 17.19
CA GLU A 167 7.33 -8.91 17.44
C GLU A 167 7.25 -7.84 18.55
N GLY A 168 6.04 -7.50 19.02
CA GLY A 168 5.84 -6.49 20.06
C GLY A 168 6.20 -5.08 19.59
N PHE A 169 5.92 -4.77 18.31
CA PHE A 169 6.21 -3.47 17.73
C PHE A 169 5.40 -2.37 18.40
N SER A 170 6.08 -1.28 18.74
CA SER A 170 5.51 -0.08 19.32
C SER A 170 6.29 1.13 18.81
N PRO A 171 5.98 1.63 17.60
CA PRO A 171 6.71 2.75 17.02
C PRO A 171 6.59 4.00 17.90
N SER A 172 7.72 4.68 18.10
CA SER A 172 7.75 6.01 18.70
C SER A 172 7.10 7.04 17.76
N ASP A 173 6.85 8.25 18.25
CA ASP A 173 6.30 9.30 17.38
C ASP A 173 7.28 9.70 16.26
N ASP A 174 8.59 9.64 16.52
CA ASP A 174 9.63 9.87 15.49
C ASP A 174 9.63 8.78 14.42
N ASP A 175 9.40 7.51 14.82
CA ASP A 175 9.25 6.40 13.89
C ASP A 175 8.01 6.62 13.01
N LYS A 176 6.86 6.97 13.62
CA LYS A 176 5.63 7.25 12.87
C LYS A 176 5.81 8.39 11.88
N VAL A 177 6.46 9.49 12.27
CA VAL A 177 6.77 10.60 11.36
C VAL A 177 7.59 10.08 10.18
N THR A 178 8.65 9.32 10.44
CA THR A 178 9.53 8.76 9.40
C THR A 178 8.75 7.86 8.44
N TYR A 179 7.94 6.94 8.96
CA TYR A 179 7.15 6.02 8.14
C TYR A 179 6.03 6.72 7.37
N LEU A 180 5.32 7.68 7.98
CA LEU A 180 4.28 8.44 7.28
C LEU A 180 4.85 9.30 6.17
N MET A 181 6.01 9.94 6.40
CA MET A 181 6.72 10.66 5.33
C MET A 181 7.09 9.73 4.19
N LYS A 182 7.58 8.51 4.48
CA LYS A 182 7.88 7.50 3.46
C LYS A 182 6.63 7.07 2.68
N VAL A 183 5.52 6.79 3.37
CA VAL A 183 4.25 6.38 2.72
C VAL A 183 3.70 7.49 1.82
N MET A 184 3.86 8.75 2.22
CA MET A 184 3.38 9.91 1.46
C MET A 184 4.41 10.48 0.47
N ASP A 185 5.59 9.87 0.38
CA ASP A 185 6.71 10.32 -0.47
C ASP A 185 7.18 11.76 -0.17
N TYR A 186 7.24 12.13 1.11
CA TYR A 186 7.81 13.41 1.57
C TYR A 186 9.34 13.34 1.57
N ASP A 187 9.99 14.43 1.13
CA ASP A 187 11.43 14.58 1.23
C ASP A 187 11.89 14.56 2.71
N GLU A 188 12.99 13.85 3.02
CA GLU A 188 13.52 13.76 4.40
C GLU A 188 13.87 15.12 5.02
N GLY A 189 14.10 16.14 4.17
CA GLY A 189 14.37 17.52 4.58
C GLY A 189 13.14 18.30 5.04
N ASP A 190 11.95 17.83 4.70
CA ASP A 190 10.66 18.49 4.95
C ASP A 190 9.92 17.84 6.12
N LYS A 191 10.66 17.54 7.20
CA LYS A 191 10.06 16.99 8.42
C LYS A 191 8.93 17.88 8.91
N ASP A 192 7.72 17.33 8.91
CA ASP A 192 6.55 17.95 9.52
C ASP A 192 6.21 17.28 10.86
N SER A 193 5.33 17.90 11.61
CA SER A 193 4.78 17.34 12.85
C SER A 193 3.89 16.14 12.55
N LEU A 194 3.86 15.18 13.48
CA LEU A 194 2.98 14.01 13.39
C LEU A 194 1.51 14.43 13.20
N GLU A 195 1.06 15.50 13.86
CA GLU A 195 -0.30 16.02 13.72
C GLU A 195 -0.62 16.45 12.28
N ASN A 196 0.28 17.20 11.64
CA ASN A 196 0.10 17.63 10.27
C ASN A 196 0.16 16.46 9.29
N LEU A 197 1.11 15.53 9.48
CA LEU A 197 1.20 14.34 8.63
C LEU A 197 -0.05 13.47 8.71
N LEU A 198 -0.61 13.27 9.92
CA LEU A 198 -1.86 12.52 10.10
C LEU A 198 -3.04 13.21 9.40
N LYS A 199 -3.08 14.54 9.45
CA LYS A 199 -4.10 15.34 8.77
C LYS A 199 -3.96 15.20 7.25
N ASP A 200 -2.77 15.44 6.71
CA ASP A 200 -2.49 15.34 5.27
C ASP A 200 -2.79 13.94 4.73
N TYR A 201 -2.41 12.91 5.50
CA TYR A 201 -2.73 11.52 5.20
C TYR A 201 -4.24 11.30 5.09
N SER A 202 -5.01 11.81 6.07
CA SER A 202 -6.48 11.67 6.08
C SER A 202 -7.20 12.37 4.94
N GLU A 203 -6.61 13.43 4.41
CA GLU A 203 -7.19 14.23 3.32
C GLU A 203 -6.90 13.64 1.93
N ASN A 204 -5.80 12.88 1.79
CA ASN A 204 -5.28 12.50 0.46
C ASN A 204 -5.02 11.01 0.27
N TYR A 205 -4.76 10.24 1.33
CA TYR A 205 -4.26 8.87 1.22
C TYR A 205 -5.25 7.85 1.80
N GLY A 206 -5.82 8.11 2.98
CA GLY A 206 -6.81 7.23 3.57
C GLY A 206 -7.05 7.46 5.06
N SER A 207 -7.78 6.54 5.69
CA SER A 207 -8.24 6.70 7.07
C SER A 207 -7.41 5.93 8.10
N ARG A 208 -6.40 5.17 7.66
CA ARG A 208 -5.67 4.18 8.47
C ARG A 208 -4.14 4.36 8.48
N PRO A 209 -3.65 5.55 8.85
CA PRO A 209 -2.22 5.85 8.82
C PRO A 209 -1.40 4.91 9.72
N MET A 210 -1.93 4.45 10.87
CA MET A 210 -1.15 3.60 11.77
C MET A 210 -1.08 2.16 11.30
N ASP A 211 -2.13 1.65 10.66
CA ASP A 211 -2.07 0.34 10.01
C ASP A 211 -1.01 0.32 8.90
N ASP A 212 -0.88 1.41 8.14
CA ASP A 212 0.12 1.53 7.06
C ASP A 212 1.54 1.73 7.60
N VAL A 213 1.71 2.41 8.74
CA VAL A 213 3.00 2.42 9.47
C VAL A 213 3.43 0.99 9.81
N TYR A 214 2.52 0.13 10.25
CA TYR A 214 2.88 -1.27 10.54
C TYR A 214 3.26 -2.05 9.28
N VAL A 215 2.69 -1.72 8.12
CA VAL A 215 3.09 -2.31 6.84
C VAL A 215 4.55 -1.97 6.55
N GLU A 216 4.95 -0.71 6.64
CA GLU A 216 6.35 -0.31 6.43
C GLU A 216 7.32 -0.97 7.43
N MET A 217 6.93 -1.07 8.70
CA MET A 217 7.74 -1.78 9.69
C MET A 217 7.90 -3.28 9.37
N ALA A 218 6.85 -3.93 8.86
CA ALA A 218 6.89 -5.34 8.49
C ALA A 218 7.77 -5.58 7.25
N LYS A 219 7.72 -4.68 6.26
CA LYS A 219 8.62 -4.68 5.10
C LYS A 219 10.08 -4.59 5.51
N GLU A 220 10.43 -3.62 6.36
CA GLU A 220 11.79 -3.48 6.88
C GLU A 220 12.26 -4.70 7.67
N LEU A 221 11.37 -5.35 8.43
CA LEU A 221 11.72 -6.57 9.17
C LEU A 221 12.08 -7.70 8.19
N LEU A 222 11.31 -7.88 7.13
CA LEU A 222 11.59 -8.90 6.11
C LEU A 222 12.92 -8.62 5.40
N LEU A 223 13.21 -7.36 5.09
CA LEU A 223 14.51 -6.97 4.53
C LEU A 223 15.66 -7.20 5.51
N LYS A 224 15.48 -6.98 6.82
CA LYS A 224 16.50 -7.31 7.83
C LYS A 224 16.76 -8.82 7.92
N ASN A 225 15.75 -9.65 7.65
CA ASN A 225 15.87 -11.11 7.58
C ASN A 225 16.42 -11.60 6.22
N ASN A 226 16.32 -10.76 5.20
CA ASN A 226 16.89 -10.90 3.86
C ASN A 226 17.90 -9.79 3.59
N PRO A 227 19.00 -9.70 4.37
CA PRO A 227 20.07 -8.80 4.02
C PRO A 227 20.58 -9.34 2.68
N GLY A 228 20.17 -8.72 1.58
CA GLY A 228 20.69 -9.02 0.26
C GLY A 228 22.20 -9.18 0.40
N LYS A 229 22.73 -10.26 -0.16
CA LYS A 229 24.13 -10.71 -0.05
C LYS A 229 25.15 -9.60 0.24
#